data_AF-A0A1F6K2Z0-F1
#
_entry.id   AF-A0A1F6K2Z0-F1
#
_cell.length_a   1.000
_cell.length_b   1.000
_cell.length_c   1.000
_cell.angle_alpha   90.00
_cell.angle_beta   90.00
_cell.angle_gamma   90.00
#
_symmetry.space_group_name_H-M   'P 1'
#
loop_
_entity.id
_entity.type
_entity.pdbx_description
1 polymer ?
#
loop_
_entity_poly.entity_id
_entity_poly.type
_entity_poly.pdbx_seq_one_letter_code
_entity_poly.pdbx_strand_id
1 'polypeptide(L)'
;METFKDSKVINIDYKPENQGFGDIPLLGNNASSVCELMANLISSLSLKMDIDIASNLLTGIIAATDNFQSTATSALAFETAALLLKKGAVRSAKSLKKQDGIKGDSFFTPTPQPKTPSFPKATIGTEEKKPSFARAMEGQVDENNPPDDWLAPKIYKGSTSV
;
A
#
# COMPACT_ATOMS: atom_id res chain seq x y z
N MET A 1 -3.82 33.79 3.77
CA MET A 1 -5.13 33.17 4.04
C MET A 1 -6.27 34.16 3.73
N GLU A 2 -6.32 34.68 2.50
CA GLU A 2 -7.25 35.76 2.14
C GLU A 2 -8.47 35.26 1.35
N THR A 3 -8.46 33.98 0.94
CA THR A 3 -9.42 33.38 0.02
C THR A 3 -10.74 32.92 0.67
N PHE A 4 -10.82 32.81 2.00
CA PHE A 4 -11.97 32.26 2.73
C PHE A 4 -12.68 33.26 3.66
N LYS A 5 -12.46 34.56 3.44
CA LYS A 5 -12.85 35.62 4.40
C LYS A 5 -14.35 35.65 4.75
N ASP A 6 -15.21 35.27 3.80
CA ASP A 6 -16.68 35.29 3.96
C ASP A 6 -17.32 33.88 3.98
N SER A 7 -16.52 32.81 4.10
CA SER A 7 -17.03 31.42 4.10
C SER A 7 -16.74 30.73 5.42
N LYS A 8 -17.69 29.91 5.89
CA LYS A 8 -17.44 28.99 7.00
C LYS A 8 -16.61 27.81 6.54
N VAL A 9 -15.45 27.61 7.16
CA VAL A 9 -14.50 26.54 6.82
C VAL A 9 -14.58 25.44 7.88
N ILE A 10 -14.90 24.23 7.42
CA ILE A 10 -14.90 23.02 8.26
C ILE A 10 -13.72 22.15 7.83
N ASN A 11 -12.83 21.83 8.76
CA ASN A 11 -11.70 20.93 8.53
C ASN A 11 -12.06 19.54 9.05
N ILE A 12 -11.98 18.51 8.20
CA ILE A 12 -12.26 17.12 8.57
C ILE A 12 -11.01 16.30 8.27
N ASP A 13 -10.37 15.77 9.31
CA ASP A 13 -9.15 14.99 9.19
C ASP A 13 -9.03 13.99 10.35
N TYR A 14 -8.17 12.99 10.19
CA TYR A 14 -7.86 11.98 11.21
C TYR A 14 -6.36 11.95 11.55
N LYS A 15 -5.53 12.66 10.80
CA LYS A 15 -4.08 12.68 11.00
C LYS A 15 -3.70 13.37 12.31
N PRO A 16 -2.86 12.73 13.16
CA PRO A 16 -2.47 13.30 14.44
C PRO A 16 -1.59 14.56 14.29
N GLU A 17 -0.94 14.77 13.14
CA GLU A 17 -0.14 15.96 12.87
C GLU A 17 -1.00 17.21 12.64
N ASN A 18 -2.26 17.05 12.23
CA ASN A 18 -3.17 18.16 11.98
C ASN A 18 -3.66 18.73 13.31
N GLN A 19 -3.18 19.92 13.67
CA GLN A 19 -3.60 20.65 14.87
C GLN A 19 -4.96 21.35 14.71
N GLY A 20 -5.59 21.24 13.54
CA GLY A 20 -6.84 21.90 13.21
C GLY A 20 -6.62 23.25 12.54
N PHE A 21 -7.46 23.55 11.54
CA PHE A 21 -7.58 24.86 10.91
C PHE A 21 -9.04 25.11 10.52
N GLY A 22 -9.36 26.33 10.08
CA GLY A 22 -10.74 26.73 9.76
C GLY A 22 -11.56 27.13 10.99
N ASP A 23 -12.85 27.38 10.80
CA ASP A 23 -13.78 27.74 11.88
C ASP A 23 -14.12 26.53 12.77
N ILE A 24 -14.29 25.36 12.15
CA ILE A 24 -14.76 24.15 12.83
C ILE A 24 -13.82 22.98 12.50
N PRO A 25 -12.87 22.66 13.40
CA PRO A 25 -12.04 21.47 13.24
C PRO A 25 -12.76 20.22 13.77
N LEU A 26 -13.00 19.25 12.88
CA LEU A 26 -13.50 17.91 13.17
C LEU A 26 -12.35 16.91 13.00
N LEU A 27 -11.56 16.76 14.07
CA LEU A 27 -10.39 15.89 14.10
C LEU A 27 -10.73 14.54 14.76
N GLY A 28 -10.52 13.45 14.03
CA GLY A 28 -10.82 12.10 14.48
C GLY A 28 -9.57 11.24 14.59
N ASN A 29 -8.70 11.53 15.55
CA ASN A 29 -7.38 10.89 15.71
C ASN A 29 -7.42 9.35 15.88
N ASN A 30 -8.57 8.79 16.25
CA ASN A 30 -8.78 7.34 16.43
C ASN A 30 -9.35 6.64 15.18
N ALA A 31 -9.69 7.39 14.13
CA ALA A 31 -10.18 6.83 12.88
C ALA A 31 -9.01 6.42 11.97
N SER A 32 -9.22 5.42 11.11
CA SER A 32 -8.22 5.01 10.13
C SER A 32 -8.30 5.80 8.83
N SER A 33 -9.40 6.51 8.63
CA SER A 33 -9.72 7.23 7.39
C SER A 33 -10.71 8.36 7.64
N VAL A 34 -10.68 9.37 6.77
CA VAL A 34 -11.72 10.41 6.71
C VAL A 34 -13.09 9.83 6.37
N CYS A 35 -13.13 8.70 5.64
CA CYS A 35 -14.38 8.06 5.25
C CYS A 35 -15.19 7.54 6.44
N GLU A 36 -14.53 7.08 7.51
CA GLU A 36 -15.19 6.76 8.79
C GLU A 36 -15.88 7.99 9.39
N LEU A 37 -15.16 9.11 9.45
CA LEU A 37 -15.67 10.37 9.99
C LEU A 37 -16.85 10.89 9.17
N MET A 38 -16.76 10.81 7.85
CA MET A 38 -17.83 11.22 6.94
C MET A 38 -19.07 10.34 7.06
N ALA A 39 -18.91 9.02 7.18
CA ALA A 39 -20.04 8.12 7.38
C ALA A 39 -20.78 8.43 8.69
N ASN A 40 -20.02 8.69 9.76
CA ASN A 40 -20.58 9.10 11.04
C ASN A 40 -21.26 10.48 10.97
N LEU A 41 -20.67 11.45 10.27
CA LEU A 41 -21.24 12.78 10.10
C LEU A 41 -22.57 12.72 9.34
N ILE A 42 -22.61 12.03 8.20
CA ILE A 42 -23.81 11.84 7.38
C ILE A 42 -24.91 11.16 8.21
N SER A 43 -24.56 10.13 8.98
CA SER A 43 -25.50 9.40 9.83
C SER A 43 -26.01 10.25 11.00
N SER A 44 -25.13 10.97 11.68
CA SER A 44 -25.47 11.85 12.81
C SER A 44 -26.40 12.99 12.41
N LEU A 45 -26.20 13.52 11.19
CA LEU A 45 -27.05 14.56 10.62
C LEU A 45 -28.33 14.01 9.99
N SER A 46 -28.58 12.70 10.07
CA SER A 46 -29.73 12.02 9.44
C SER A 46 -29.87 12.33 7.94
N LEU A 47 -28.74 12.53 7.26
CA LEU A 47 -28.71 12.78 5.83
C LEU A 47 -28.96 11.47 5.07
N LYS A 48 -29.58 11.58 3.89
CA LYS A 48 -29.82 10.42 3.04
C LYS A 48 -28.49 9.86 2.53
N MET A 49 -28.25 8.58 2.80
CA MET A 49 -27.12 7.83 2.26
C MET A 49 -27.63 6.84 1.22
N ASP A 50 -27.27 7.05 -0.03
CA ASP A 50 -27.54 6.12 -1.12
C ASP A 50 -26.44 5.05 -1.24
N ILE A 51 -26.66 4.12 -2.17
CA ILE A 51 -25.76 2.98 -2.41
C ILE A 51 -24.40 3.46 -2.95
N ASP A 52 -24.38 4.53 -3.74
CA ASP A 52 -23.16 5.05 -4.36
C ASP A 52 -22.28 5.74 -3.32
N ILE A 53 -22.85 6.60 -2.47
CA ILE A 53 -22.20 7.20 -1.31
C ILE A 53 -21.67 6.10 -0.41
N ALA A 54 -22.49 5.10 -0.07
CA ALA A 54 -22.08 4.03 0.81
C ALA A 54 -20.92 3.20 0.24
N SER A 55 -20.96 2.90 -1.06
CA SER A 55 -19.91 2.16 -1.78
C SER A 55 -18.61 2.97 -1.87
N ASN A 56 -18.69 4.28 -2.12
CA ASN A 56 -17.53 5.16 -2.16
C ASN A 56 -16.85 5.27 -0.79
N LEU A 57 -17.63 5.45 0.28
CA LEU A 57 -17.11 5.48 1.64
C LEU A 57 -16.45 4.14 2.02
N LEU A 58 -17.09 3.02 1.69
CA LEU A 58 -16.54 1.69 1.95
C LEU A 58 -15.22 1.48 1.21
N THR A 59 -15.17 1.90 -0.05
CA THR A 59 -13.95 1.82 -0.87
C THR A 59 -12.82 2.63 -0.27
N GLY A 60 -13.10 3.84 0.22
CA GLY A 60 -12.09 4.67 0.90
C GLY A 60 -11.57 4.04 2.20
N ILE A 61 -12.45 3.43 3.00
CA ILE A 61 -12.06 2.68 4.21
C ILE A 61 -11.16 1.50 3.85
N ILE A 62 -11.56 0.69 2.86
CA ILE A 62 -10.75 -0.44 2.38
C ILE A 62 -9.38 0.04 1.89
N ALA A 63 -9.32 1.14 1.14
CA ALA A 63 -8.07 1.68 0.64
C ALA A 63 -7.14 2.18 1.76
N ALA A 64 -7.69 2.91 2.75
CA ALA A 64 -6.91 3.47 3.84
C ALA A 64 -6.40 2.41 4.84
N THR A 65 -7.13 1.30 4.97
CA THR A 65 -6.83 0.22 5.92
C THR A 65 -6.08 -0.96 5.29
N ASP A 66 -5.71 -0.87 4.01
CA ASP A 66 -5.18 -1.99 3.22
C ASP A 66 -6.07 -3.23 3.35
N ASN A 67 -7.35 -3.06 3.03
CA ASN A 67 -8.41 -4.07 3.19
C ASN A 67 -8.45 -4.64 4.62
N PHE A 68 -8.44 -3.75 5.62
CA PHE A 68 -8.48 -4.05 7.05
C PHE A 68 -7.28 -4.84 7.59
N GLN A 69 -6.16 -4.90 6.86
CA GLN A 69 -4.95 -5.60 7.29
C GLN A 69 -3.97 -4.69 8.03
N SER A 70 -4.09 -3.37 7.87
CA SER A 70 -3.24 -2.40 8.55
C SER A 70 -3.39 -2.49 10.07
N THR A 71 -2.30 -2.37 10.81
CA THR A 71 -2.31 -2.29 12.28
C THR A 71 -2.94 -1.00 12.79
N ALA A 72 -3.02 0.03 11.95
CA ALA A 72 -3.71 1.28 12.24
C ALA A 72 -5.22 1.21 11.98
N THR A 73 -5.75 0.03 11.62
CA THR A 73 -7.19 -0.18 11.43
C THR A 73 -7.92 -0.06 12.77
N SER A 74 -8.87 0.85 12.84
CA SER A 74 -9.65 1.18 14.04
C SER A 74 -10.84 0.23 14.18
N ALA A 75 -11.39 0.12 15.38
CA ALA A 75 -12.68 -0.55 15.58
C ALA A 75 -13.81 0.15 14.80
N LEU A 76 -13.73 1.48 14.70
CA LEU A 76 -14.70 2.30 13.97
C LEU A 76 -14.73 1.95 12.48
N ALA A 77 -13.61 1.57 11.87
CA ALA A 77 -13.55 1.14 10.48
C ALA A 77 -14.45 -0.09 10.23
N PHE A 78 -14.43 -1.07 11.12
CA PHE A 78 -15.26 -2.27 11.01
C PHE A 78 -16.75 -1.97 11.26
N GLU A 79 -17.06 -1.16 12.27
CA GLU A 79 -18.44 -0.73 12.56
C GLU A 79 -19.03 0.05 11.38
N THR A 80 -18.26 0.99 10.85
CA THR A 80 -18.64 1.79 9.69
C THR A 80 -18.82 0.91 8.47
N ALA A 81 -17.88 0.00 8.18
CA ALA A 81 -18.00 -0.92 7.06
C ALA A 81 -19.28 -1.78 7.16
N ALA A 82 -19.59 -2.30 8.36
CA ALA A 82 -20.83 -3.04 8.59
C ALA A 82 -22.07 -2.19 8.35
N LEU A 83 -22.08 -0.93 8.79
CA LEU A 83 -23.16 0.03 8.52
C LEU A 83 -23.33 0.27 7.02
N LEU A 84 -22.24 0.54 6.30
CA LEU A 84 -22.26 0.84 4.86
C LEU A 84 -22.74 -0.37 4.04
N LEU A 85 -22.29 -1.58 4.40
CA LEU A 85 -22.78 -2.81 3.78
C LEU A 85 -24.28 -3.02 4.00
N LYS A 86 -24.81 -2.71 5.20
CA LYS A 86 -26.25 -2.71 5.47
C LYS A 86 -27.02 -1.69 4.62
N LYS A 87 -26.37 -0.60 4.21
CA LYS A 87 -26.93 0.41 3.29
C LYS A 87 -26.81 0.01 1.82
N GLY A 88 -26.30 -1.19 1.52
CA GLY A 88 -26.19 -1.73 0.17
C GLY A 88 -24.85 -1.43 -0.51
N ALA A 89 -23.83 -0.97 0.24
CA ALA A 89 -22.50 -0.76 -0.32
C ALA A 89 -21.96 -2.06 -0.96
N VAL A 90 -21.36 -1.93 -2.14
CA VAL A 90 -20.78 -3.05 -2.88
C VAL A 90 -19.26 -2.98 -2.84
N ARG A 91 -18.61 -4.10 -2.52
CA ARG A 91 -17.15 -4.21 -2.64
C ARG A 91 -16.78 -4.34 -4.11
N SER A 92 -16.14 -3.31 -4.67
CA SER A 92 -15.58 -3.41 -6.02
C SER A 92 -14.34 -4.29 -6.00
N ALA A 93 -14.37 -5.41 -6.72
CA ALA A 93 -13.20 -6.29 -6.90
C ALA A 93 -12.10 -5.68 -7.80
N LYS A 94 -12.35 -4.51 -8.39
CA LYS A 94 -11.35 -3.81 -9.19
C LYS A 94 -10.31 -3.24 -8.24
N SER A 95 -9.16 -3.91 -8.16
CA SER A 95 -7.93 -3.35 -7.61
C SER A 95 -7.82 -1.89 -8.07
N LEU A 96 -7.75 -0.97 -7.11
CA LEU A 96 -7.44 0.43 -7.39
C LEU A 96 -6.10 0.41 -8.10
N LYS A 97 -6.12 0.49 -9.43
CA LYS A 97 -4.90 0.69 -10.20
C LYS A 97 -4.35 2.01 -9.68
N LYS A 98 -3.24 1.93 -8.94
CA LYS A 98 -2.42 3.08 -8.61
C LYS A 98 -2.28 3.87 -9.91
N GLN A 99 -2.75 5.12 -9.93
CA GLN A 99 -2.49 5.99 -11.07
C GLN A 99 -0.98 6.26 -11.07
N ASP A 100 -0.24 5.34 -11.69
CA ASP A 100 1.17 5.49 -11.96
C ASP A 100 1.31 6.58 -13.02
N GLY A 101 1.56 7.80 -12.56
CA GLY A 101 2.00 8.92 -13.36
C GLY A 101 0.94 9.48 -14.31
N ILE A 102 0.81 10.79 -14.28
CA ILE A 102 0.37 11.54 -15.47
C ILE A 102 1.28 11.07 -16.61
N LYS A 103 0.75 10.28 -17.55
CA LYS A 103 1.44 10.00 -18.79
C LYS A 103 1.53 11.35 -19.50
N GLY A 104 2.70 11.97 -19.43
CA GLY A 104 3.00 13.18 -20.17
C GLY A 104 2.57 12.97 -21.60
N ASP A 105 1.69 13.85 -22.06
CA ASP A 105 1.27 14.04 -23.44
C ASP A 105 2.40 13.71 -24.43
N SER A 106 2.26 12.63 -25.19
CA SER A 106 3.22 12.13 -26.18
C SER A 106 3.44 13.07 -27.39
N PHE A 107 3.13 14.36 -27.26
CA PHE A 107 3.21 15.36 -28.33
C PHE A 107 4.63 15.85 -28.60
N PHE A 108 5.62 15.50 -27.77
CA PHE A 108 7.02 15.85 -28.01
C PHE A 108 7.90 14.60 -27.97
N THR A 109 8.06 13.93 -29.11
CA THR A 109 9.13 12.95 -29.31
C THR A 109 10.31 13.65 -29.99
N PRO A 110 11.49 13.78 -29.35
CA PRO A 110 12.67 14.25 -30.05
C PRO A 110 13.20 13.12 -30.94
N THR A 111 13.37 13.40 -32.22
CA THR A 111 13.94 12.50 -33.23
C THR A 111 15.32 11.98 -32.78
N PRO A 112 15.61 10.67 -32.84
CA PRO A 112 16.92 10.16 -32.46
C PRO A 112 18.01 10.61 -33.46
N GLN A 113 19.07 11.23 -32.94
CA GLN A 113 20.26 11.58 -33.73
C GLN A 113 21.11 10.32 -34.05
N PRO A 114 21.87 10.32 -35.18
CA PRO A 114 22.67 9.18 -35.60
C PRO A 114 23.84 8.89 -34.64
N LYS A 115 24.08 7.59 -34.38
CA LYS A 115 25.18 7.10 -33.53
C LYS A 115 26.54 7.31 -34.21
N THR A 116 27.47 8.00 -33.55
CA THR A 116 28.90 7.99 -33.89
C THR A 116 29.57 6.69 -33.41
N PRO A 117 30.59 6.16 -34.13
CA PRO A 117 31.18 4.86 -33.84
C PRO A 117 32.11 4.90 -32.61
N SER A 118 31.99 3.88 -31.75
CA SER A 118 32.85 3.65 -30.59
C SER A 118 34.11 2.86 -30.98
N PHE A 119 35.29 3.36 -30.60
CA PHE A 119 36.54 2.60 -30.68
C PHE A 119 36.70 1.65 -29.48
N PRO A 120 37.27 0.44 -29.64
CA PRO A 120 37.51 -0.50 -28.55
C PRO A 120 38.79 -0.15 -27.77
N LYS A 121 38.77 -0.26 -26.44
CA LYS A 121 40.00 -0.26 -25.62
C LYS A 121 40.18 -1.61 -24.94
N ALA A 122 41.41 -2.08 -25.04
CA ALA A 122 41.86 -3.46 -24.87
C ALA A 122 41.90 -3.99 -23.42
N THR A 123 41.80 -5.31 -23.35
CA THR A 123 42.04 -6.22 -22.21
C THR A 123 43.48 -6.13 -21.69
N ILE A 124 43.65 -6.07 -20.36
CA ILE A 124 44.87 -6.51 -19.67
C ILE A 124 44.42 -7.29 -18.43
N GLY A 125 44.87 -8.54 -18.33
CA GLY A 125 44.64 -9.42 -17.19
C GLY A 125 45.79 -9.36 -16.20
N THR A 126 45.49 -9.76 -14.96
CA THR A 126 46.49 -10.30 -14.03
C THR A 126 45.80 -11.30 -13.11
N GLU A 127 46.33 -12.52 -13.10
CA GLU A 127 46.02 -13.59 -12.15
C GLU A 127 46.51 -13.21 -10.74
N GLU A 128 45.81 -13.66 -9.70
CA GLU A 128 46.47 -14.02 -8.43
C GLU A 128 45.66 -15.05 -7.62
N LYS A 129 46.39 -16.03 -7.06
CA LYS A 129 45.93 -17.31 -6.48
C LYS A 129 45.36 -17.20 -5.06
N LYS A 130 44.45 -18.14 -4.74
CA LYS A 130 43.95 -18.55 -3.40
C LYS A 130 45.08 -18.96 -2.42
N PRO A 131 44.75 -19.04 -1.12
CA PRO A 131 45.00 -20.28 -0.40
C PRO A 131 43.71 -20.96 0.11
N SER A 132 43.87 -22.27 0.23
CA SER A 132 42.94 -23.34 0.53
C SER A 132 42.46 -23.38 1.98
N PHE A 133 41.18 -23.71 2.17
CA PHE A 133 40.73 -24.50 3.31
C PHE A 133 39.91 -25.68 2.81
N ALA A 134 40.34 -26.88 3.18
CA ALA A 134 39.73 -28.15 2.81
C ALA A 134 38.52 -28.44 3.71
N ARG A 135 37.40 -28.85 3.13
CA ARG A 135 36.51 -29.84 3.74
C ARG A 135 35.66 -30.55 2.66
N ALA A 136 35.81 -31.88 2.69
CA ALA A 136 35.04 -33.00 2.13
C ALA A 136 33.88 -32.75 1.14
N MET A 137 33.86 -33.62 0.12
CA MET A 137 32.74 -33.99 -0.76
C MET A 137 31.44 -34.18 0.06
N GLU A 138 30.24 -33.87 -0.43
CA GLU A 138 29.56 -34.54 -1.55
C GLU A 138 28.22 -33.81 -1.84
N GLY A 139 27.74 -33.84 -3.10
CA GLY A 139 26.36 -33.52 -3.47
C GLY A 139 26.16 -32.32 -4.41
N GLN A 140 26.08 -32.58 -5.72
CA GLN A 140 25.61 -31.63 -6.72
C GLN A 140 24.13 -31.31 -6.48
N VAL A 141 23.79 -30.02 -6.39
CA VAL A 141 22.41 -29.54 -6.33
C VAL A 141 22.03 -29.10 -7.74
N ASP A 142 21.20 -29.88 -8.43
CA ASP A 142 20.58 -29.46 -9.69
C ASP A 142 19.64 -28.27 -9.42
N GLU A 143 19.90 -27.11 -10.04
CA GLU A 143 19.12 -25.87 -9.87
C GLU A 143 17.64 -25.99 -10.32
N ASN A 144 17.27 -27.09 -10.98
CA ASN A 144 15.95 -27.27 -11.59
C ASN A 144 14.99 -28.19 -10.82
N ASN A 145 15.35 -28.71 -9.64
CA ASN A 145 14.43 -29.52 -8.83
C ASN A 145 14.54 -29.16 -7.34
N PRO A 146 13.43 -28.87 -6.63
CA PRO A 146 13.48 -28.68 -5.19
C PRO A 146 14.01 -29.94 -4.49
N PRO A 147 14.75 -29.79 -3.38
CA PRO A 147 15.27 -30.91 -2.61
C PRO A 147 14.16 -31.86 -2.15
N ASP A 148 14.42 -33.18 -2.20
CA ASP A 148 13.45 -34.23 -1.86
C ASP A 148 12.87 -34.10 -0.43
N ASP A 149 13.61 -33.44 0.48
CA ASP A 149 13.20 -33.19 1.87
C ASP A 149 12.10 -32.12 2.01
N TRP A 150 11.67 -31.49 0.91
CA TRP A 150 10.57 -30.52 0.91
C TRP A 150 9.21 -31.17 1.19
N LEU A 151 9.01 -32.41 0.74
CA LEU A 151 7.74 -33.13 0.84
C LEU A 151 7.61 -33.93 2.15
N ALA A 152 8.67 -34.02 2.95
CA ALA A 152 8.64 -34.74 4.20
C ALA A 152 8.05 -33.88 5.34
N PRO A 153 7.19 -34.43 6.21
CA PRO A 153 6.68 -33.70 7.36
C PRO A 153 7.85 -33.33 8.29
N LYS A 154 8.04 -32.02 8.50
CA LYS A 154 9.13 -31.49 9.33
C LYS A 154 8.78 -31.70 10.81
N ILE A 155 9.18 -32.84 11.36
CA ILE A 155 8.96 -33.15 12.77
C ILE A 155 9.97 -32.36 13.61
N TYR A 156 9.51 -31.25 14.21
CA TYR A 156 10.28 -30.50 15.20
C TYR A 156 10.40 -31.33 16.48
N LYS A 157 11.57 -31.89 16.75
CA LYS A 157 11.88 -32.48 18.06
C LYS A 157 12.36 -31.35 18.99
N GLY A 158 11.48 -30.91 19.89
CA GLY A 158 11.87 -30.01 20.98
C GLY A 158 12.92 -30.69 21.85
N SER A 159 14.08 -30.05 22.03
CA SER A 159 15.07 -30.46 23.02
C SER A 159 14.54 -30.14 24.42
N THR A 160 13.90 -31.11 25.07
CA THR A 160 13.60 -31.02 26.50
C THR A 160 14.88 -31.33 27.26
N SER A 161 15.55 -30.29 27.76
CA SER A 161 16.53 -30.44 28.84
C SER A 161 15.75 -30.46 30.16
N VAL A 162 15.70 -31.62 30.80
CA VAL A 162 15.38 -31.77 32.23
C VAL A 162 16.69 -31.78 33.00
#